data_AF-V7BK61-F1
#
_entry.id   AF-V7BK61-F1
#
_cell.length_a   1.000
_cell.length_b   1.000
_cell.length_c   1.000
_cell.angle_alpha   90.00
_cell.angle_beta   90.00
_cell.angle_gamma   90.00
#
_symmetry.space_group_name_H-M   'P 1'
#
loop_
_entity.id
_entity.type
_entity.pdbx_description
1 polymer ?
#
loop_
_entity_poly.entity_id
_entity_poly.type
_entity_poly.pdbx_seq_one_letter_code
_entity_poly.pdbx_strand_id
1 'polypeptide(L)'
;MLVILMNVEKFTKGRDLSPVTDKLRKKFFEKQFGTNSTNEVIKRMKEKKVSFKWVQLYEAKGKEMAQTENEALDRIKQLYKKEDASMILVPVFFNVFLVFLLCLGKVPCCAFVYIVLLLINVNS
;
A
#
# COMPACT_ATOMS: atom_id res chain seq x y z
N MET A 1 13.68 -8.23 -3.22
CA MET A 1 14.54 -9.37 -3.61
C MET A 1 14.48 -9.70 -5.11
N LEU A 2 13.31 -9.64 -5.77
CA LEU A 2 13.17 -9.91 -7.22
C LEU A 2 13.93 -8.92 -8.12
N VAL A 3 14.03 -7.65 -7.72
CA VAL A 3 14.78 -6.59 -8.42
C VAL A 3 16.29 -6.89 -8.50
N ILE A 4 16.88 -7.48 -7.45
CA ILE A 4 18.31 -7.82 -7.43
C ILE A 4 18.61 -8.86 -8.51
N LEU A 5 17.76 -9.86 -8.64
CA LEU A 5 17.89 -10.92 -9.63
C LEU A 5 17.79 -10.39 -11.07
N MET A 6 16.88 -9.44 -11.32
CA MET A 6 16.79 -8.74 -12.61
C MET A 6 18.05 -7.93 -12.91
N ASN A 7 18.62 -7.27 -11.91
CA ASN A 7 19.85 -6.50 -12.09
C ASN A 7 21.03 -7.43 -12.39
N VAL A 8 21.20 -8.53 -11.64
CA VAL A 8 22.27 -9.51 -11.88
C VAL A 8 22.25 -10.02 -13.32
N GLU A 9 21.08 -10.39 -13.85
CA GLU A 9 20.96 -10.81 -15.27
C GLU A 9 21.37 -9.72 -16.26
N LYS A 10 21.01 -8.46 -16.01
CA LYS A 10 21.39 -7.33 -16.87
C LYS A 10 22.90 -7.07 -16.86
N PHE A 11 23.56 -7.33 -15.73
CA PHE A 11 25.00 -7.10 -15.57
C PHE A 11 25.87 -8.28 -16.02
N THR A 12 25.33 -9.50 -16.08
CA THR A 12 26.04 -10.66 -16.65
C THR A 12 25.90 -10.70 -18.17
N LYS A 13 26.84 -10.09 -18.90
CA LYS A 13 26.94 -10.21 -20.36
C LYS A 13 27.50 -11.57 -20.75
N GLY A 14 26.89 -12.23 -21.74
CA GLY A 14 27.44 -13.45 -22.38
C GLY A 14 27.11 -14.80 -21.72
N ARG A 15 26.33 -14.83 -20.63
CA ARG A 15 25.78 -16.08 -20.07
C ARG A 15 24.28 -16.01 -19.94
N ASP A 16 23.57 -16.96 -20.54
CA ASP A 16 22.12 -17.08 -20.37
C ASP A 16 21.81 -17.74 -19.02
N LEU A 17 21.34 -16.95 -18.08
CA LEU A 17 20.90 -17.41 -16.76
C LEU A 17 19.39 -17.73 -16.74
N SER A 18 18.66 -17.50 -17.84
CA SER A 18 17.21 -17.70 -17.93
C SER A 18 16.73 -19.02 -17.31
N PRO A 19 17.38 -20.19 -17.53
CA PRO A 19 16.89 -21.46 -16.98
C PRO A 19 16.85 -21.51 -15.43
N VAL A 20 17.87 -20.93 -14.79
CA VAL A 20 17.98 -20.90 -13.32
C VAL A 20 17.09 -19.79 -12.77
N THR A 21 17.11 -18.64 -13.43
CA THR A 21 16.37 -17.46 -12.99
C THR A 21 14.87 -17.63 -13.10
N ASP A 22 14.37 -18.32 -14.13
CA ASP A 22 12.93 -18.47 -14.37
C ASP A 22 12.27 -19.36 -13.30
N LYS A 23 12.94 -20.45 -12.86
CA LYS A 23 12.52 -21.24 -11.69
C LYS A 23 12.52 -20.41 -10.41
N LEU A 24 13.54 -19.58 -10.22
CA LEU A 24 13.65 -18.73 -9.03
C LEU A 24 12.56 -17.64 -9.00
N ARG A 25 12.27 -17.04 -10.16
CA ARG A 25 11.19 -16.06 -10.34
C ARG A 25 9.82 -16.65 -10.06
N LYS A 26 9.55 -17.88 -10.50
CA LYS A 26 8.33 -18.59 -10.13
C LYS A 26 8.18 -18.69 -8.61
N LYS A 27 9.23 -19.12 -7.90
CA LYS A 27 9.19 -19.21 -6.42
C LYS A 27 8.96 -17.86 -5.77
N PHE A 28 9.55 -16.80 -6.31
CA PHE A 28 9.30 -15.44 -5.81
C PHE A 28 7.87 -14.98 -6.07
N PHE A 29 7.32 -15.25 -7.25
CA PHE A 29 5.93 -14.93 -7.58
C PHE A 29 4.97 -15.62 -6.61
N GLU A 30 5.20 -16.91 -6.35
CA GLU A 30 4.44 -17.68 -5.37
C GLU A 30 4.57 -17.12 -3.95
N LYS A 31 5.77 -16.73 -3.53
CA LYS A 31 5.99 -16.14 -2.21
C LYS A 31 5.30 -14.78 -2.04
N GLN A 32 5.21 -13.97 -3.09
CA GLN A 32 4.60 -12.64 -3.04
C GLN A 32 3.08 -12.68 -3.19
N PHE A 33 2.57 -13.56 -4.05
CA PHE A 33 1.17 -13.56 -4.46
C PHE A 33 0.38 -14.80 -4.04
N GLY A 34 1.05 -15.74 -3.39
CA GLY A 34 0.48 -17.01 -2.95
C GLY A 34 0.44 -18.09 -4.03
N THR A 35 0.29 -19.32 -3.55
CA THR A 35 0.21 -20.53 -4.37
C THR A 35 -1.04 -20.54 -5.26
N ASN A 36 -2.19 -20.08 -4.74
CA ASN A 36 -3.45 -20.06 -5.50
C ASN A 36 -3.32 -19.24 -6.78
N SER A 37 -2.82 -18.01 -6.68
CA SER A 37 -2.66 -17.17 -7.86
C SER A 37 -1.61 -17.71 -8.83
N THR A 38 -0.55 -18.33 -8.32
CA THR A 38 0.46 -18.98 -9.15
C THR A 38 -0.14 -20.13 -9.96
N ASN A 39 -0.98 -20.95 -9.31
CA ASN A 39 -1.68 -22.06 -9.96
C ASN A 39 -2.68 -21.58 -11.01
N GLU A 40 -3.42 -20.50 -10.75
CA GLU A 40 -4.31 -19.89 -11.73
C GLU A 40 -3.56 -19.40 -12.97
N VAL A 41 -2.42 -18.74 -12.78
CA VAL A 41 -1.57 -18.29 -13.89
C VAL A 41 -1.08 -19.47 -14.73
N ILE A 42 -0.62 -20.55 -14.10
CA ILE A 42 -0.19 -21.78 -14.79
C ILE A 42 -1.38 -22.42 -15.52
N LYS A 43 -2.56 -22.48 -14.89
CA LYS A 43 -3.77 -23.03 -15.49
C LYS A 43 -4.14 -22.25 -16.75
N ARG A 44 -4.20 -20.92 -16.67
CA ARG A 44 -4.52 -20.03 -17.80
C ARG A 44 -3.52 -20.16 -18.95
N MET A 45 -2.22 -20.31 -18.64
CA MET A 45 -1.20 -20.56 -19.67
C MET A 45 -1.44 -21.88 -20.40
N LYS A 46 -1.74 -22.95 -19.66
CA LYS A 46 -2.03 -24.28 -20.22
C LYS A 46 -3.26 -24.25 -21.11
N GLU A 47 -4.35 -23.63 -20.64
CA GLU A 47 -5.62 -23.51 -21.38
C GLU A 47 -5.43 -22.75 -22.69
N LYS A 48 -4.70 -21.63 -22.65
CA LYS A 48 -4.45 -20.78 -23.82
C LYS A 48 -3.29 -21.27 -24.69
N LYS A 49 -2.60 -22.35 -24.28
CA LYS A 49 -1.39 -22.89 -24.95
C LYS A 49 -0.29 -21.84 -25.18
N VAL A 50 -0.13 -20.90 -24.24
CA VAL A 50 0.87 -19.85 -24.29
C VAL A 50 1.85 -19.98 -23.13
N SER A 51 3.11 -19.65 -23.35
CA SER A 51 4.10 -19.50 -22.29
C SER A 51 4.53 -18.04 -22.20
N PHE A 52 4.49 -17.50 -20.98
CA PHE A 52 5.04 -16.17 -20.68
C PHE A 52 6.19 -16.32 -19.70
N LYS A 53 7.16 -15.41 -19.79
CA LYS A 53 8.23 -15.33 -18.80
C LYS A 53 7.64 -14.87 -17.46
N TRP A 54 8.09 -15.45 -16.35
CA TRP A 54 7.60 -15.07 -15.01
C TRP A 54 7.82 -13.59 -14.67
N VAL A 55 8.83 -12.96 -15.29
CA VAL A 55 9.04 -11.50 -15.22
C VAL A 55 7.84 -10.71 -15.73
N GLN A 56 7.33 -11.06 -16.91
CA GLN A 56 6.27 -10.29 -17.56
C GLN A 56 4.97 -10.37 -16.75
N LEU A 57 4.69 -11.55 -16.19
CA LEU A 57 3.56 -11.78 -15.31
C LEU A 57 3.68 -10.99 -14.01
N TYR A 58 4.89 -10.93 -13.46
CA TYR A 58 5.16 -10.16 -12.25
C TYR A 58 4.92 -8.66 -12.48
N GLU A 59 5.43 -8.12 -13.58
CA GLU A 59 5.23 -6.72 -13.95
C GLU A 59 3.76 -6.40 -14.23
N ALA A 60 3.06 -7.25 -14.99
CA ALA A 60 1.65 -7.07 -15.29
C ALA A 60 0.80 -7.08 -14.01
N LYS A 61 1.03 -8.07 -13.13
CA LYS A 61 0.32 -8.17 -11.86
C LYS A 61 0.64 -7.02 -10.91
N GLY A 62 1.89 -6.54 -10.90
CA GLY A 62 2.28 -5.35 -10.15
C GLY A 62 1.50 -4.10 -10.56
N LYS A 63 1.27 -3.92 -11.88
CA LYS A 63 0.46 -2.82 -12.41
C LYS A 63 -1.01 -2.95 -12.01
N GLU A 64 -1.59 -4.14 -12.10
CA GLU A 64 -2.98 -4.40 -11.69
C GLU A 64 -3.22 -4.04 -10.21
N MET A 65 -2.30 -4.43 -9.33
CA MET A 65 -2.39 -4.10 -7.90
C MET A 65 -2.24 -2.60 -7.65
N ALA A 66 -1.26 -1.95 -8.29
CA ALA A 66 -1.05 -0.51 -8.15
C ALA A 66 -2.27 0.29 -8.62
N GLN A 67 -2.94 -0.16 -9.69
CA GLN A 67 -4.19 0.44 -10.13
C GLN A 67 -5.30 0.29 -9.08
N THR A 68 -5.48 -0.92 -8.56
CA THR A 68 -6.49 -1.19 -7.52
C THR A 68 -6.26 -0.35 -6.25
N GLU A 69 -5.00 -0.21 -5.85
CA GLU A 69 -4.60 0.64 -4.72
C GLU A 69 -4.91 2.12 -5.00
N ASN A 70 -4.56 2.62 -6.19
CA ASN A 70 -4.86 4.00 -6.57
C ASN A 70 -6.37 4.28 -6.60
N GLU A 71 -7.17 3.33 -7.08
CA GLU A 71 -8.63 3.46 -7.05
C GLU A 71 -9.18 3.49 -5.62
N ALA A 72 -8.65 2.66 -4.71
CA ALA A 72 -9.01 2.71 -3.30
C ALA A 72 -8.60 4.04 -2.64
N LEU A 73 -7.39 4.52 -2.93
CA LEU A 73 -6.90 5.82 -2.44
C LEU A 73 -7.75 6.97 -2.97
N ASP A 74 -8.19 6.93 -4.23
CA ASP A 74 -9.06 7.97 -4.79
C ASP A 74 -10.43 7.99 -4.10
N ARG A 75 -11.02 6.81 -3.83
CA ARG A 75 -12.26 6.71 -3.05
C ARG A 75 -12.11 7.33 -1.67
N ILE A 76 -11.00 7.05 -0.96
CA ILE A 76 -10.71 7.64 0.34
C ILE A 76 -10.57 9.17 0.24
N LYS A 77 -9.83 9.67 -0.76
CA LYS A 77 -9.69 11.12 -1.00
C LYS A 77 -11.03 11.80 -1.27
N GLN A 78 -11.92 11.16 -2.02
CA GLN A 78 -13.27 11.69 -2.30
C GLN A 78 -14.11 11.78 -1.02
N LEU A 79 -14.02 10.78 -0.13
CA LEU A 79 -14.69 10.83 1.18
C LEU A 79 -14.20 12.01 2.02
N TYR A 80 -12.87 12.23 2.10
CA TYR A 80 -12.31 13.39 2.80
C TYR A 80 -12.76 14.73 2.20
N LYS A 81 -12.76 14.87 0.87
CA LYS A 81 -13.23 16.11 0.22
C LYS A 81 -14.71 16.38 0.50
N LYS A 82 -15.53 15.34 0.56
CA LYS A 82 -16.96 15.45 0.88
C LYS A 82 -17.16 15.90 2.34
N GLU A 83 -16.37 15.37 3.26
CA GLU A 83 -16.40 15.73 4.68
C GLU A 83 -15.79 17.11 4.98
N ASP A 84 -14.74 17.52 4.26
CA ASP A 84 -14.17 18.88 4.37
C ASP A 84 -15.13 19.94 3.80
N ALA A 85 -15.85 19.63 2.71
CA ALA A 85 -16.91 20.49 2.18
C ALA A 85 -18.12 20.58 3.12
N SER A 86 -18.34 19.56 3.94
CA SER A 86 -19.28 19.58 5.06
C SER A 86 -18.52 19.76 6.38
N MET A 87 -17.76 20.84 6.52
CA MET A 87 -16.90 21.18 7.66
C MET A 87 -17.39 20.62 9.03
N ILE A 88 -17.04 19.38 9.36
CA ILE A 88 -17.23 18.71 10.66
C ILE A 88 -16.02 17.81 11.00
N LEU A 89 -14.84 17.98 10.36
CA LEU A 89 -13.65 17.19 10.73
C LEU A 89 -12.69 17.88 11.69
N VAL A 90 -12.77 19.20 11.83
CA VAL A 90 -11.97 19.94 12.83
C VAL A 90 -12.32 19.50 14.28
N PRO A 91 -13.60 19.29 14.68
CA PRO A 91 -13.91 18.91 16.05
C PRO A 91 -13.59 17.45 16.40
N VAL A 92 -13.55 16.55 15.40
CA VAL A 92 -13.40 15.10 15.64
C VAL A 92 -11.93 14.74 15.84
N PHE A 93 -11.03 15.27 15.01
CA PHE A 93 -9.59 15.11 15.22
C PHE A 93 -9.15 15.74 16.54
N PHE A 94 -9.73 16.89 16.90
CA PHE A 94 -9.46 17.55 18.18
C PHE A 94 -9.95 16.70 19.37
N ASN A 95 -11.14 16.11 19.29
CA ASN A 95 -11.67 15.26 20.36
C ASN A 95 -10.85 13.98 20.56
N VAL A 96 -10.45 13.31 19.48
CA VAL A 96 -9.66 12.08 19.59
C VAL A 96 -8.27 12.37 20.16
N PHE A 97 -7.62 13.46 19.73
CA PHE A 97 -6.31 13.87 20.25
C PHE A 97 -6.38 14.33 21.72
N LEU A 98 -7.45 15.03 22.11
CA LEU A 98 -7.68 15.51 23.47
C LEU A 98 -7.95 14.36 24.45
N VAL A 99 -8.75 13.36 24.04
CA VAL A 99 -8.99 12.13 24.81
C VAL A 99 -7.69 11.35 25.00
N PHE A 100 -6.86 11.26 23.94
CA PHE A 100 -5.56 10.58 24.03
C PHE A 100 -4.58 11.27 24.99
N LEU A 101 -4.53 12.60 24.99
CA LEU A 101 -3.69 13.37 25.93
C LEU A 101 -4.19 13.31 27.37
N LEU A 102 -5.51 13.29 27.60
CA LEU A 102 -6.12 13.09 28.91
C LEU A 102 -5.79 11.70 29.49
N CYS A 103 -5.83 10.66 28.66
CA CYS A 103 -5.53 9.29 29.09
C CYS A 103 -4.03 9.05 29.39
N LEU A 104 -3.11 9.85 28.84
CA LEU A 104 -1.68 9.72 29.10
C LEU A 104 -1.19 10.43 30.38
N GLY A 105 -2.08 11.06 31.14
CA GLY A 105 -1.81 11.61 32.48
C GLY A 105 -0.71 12.67 32.54
N LYS A 106 -0.33 13.27 31.40
CA LYS A 106 0.81 14.19 31.26
C LYS A 106 0.42 15.67 31.33
N VAL A 107 -0.85 15.98 31.55
CA VAL A 107 -1.34 17.37 31.57
C VAL A 107 -1.93 17.67 32.96
N PRO A 108 -1.31 18.55 33.77
CA PRO A 108 -1.91 19.00 35.02
C PRO A 108 -3.24 19.71 34.71
N CYS A 109 -4.29 19.46 35.51
CA CYS A 109 -5.66 19.92 35.25
C CYS A 109 -5.77 21.42 34.90
N CYS A 110 -4.85 22.25 35.39
CA CYS A 110 -4.81 23.69 35.11
C CYS A 110 -4.48 24.04 33.64
N ALA A 111 -3.66 23.23 32.95
CA ALA A 111 -3.27 23.48 31.57
C ALA A 111 -4.39 23.12 30.57
N PHE A 112 -5.26 22.18 30.95
CA PHE A 112 -6.43 21.79 30.14
C PHE A 112 -7.42 22.96 29.99
N VAL A 113 -7.66 23.70 31.06
CA VAL A 113 -8.55 24.87 31.06
C VAL A 113 -8.02 25.98 30.15
N TYR A 114 -6.70 26.18 30.13
CA TYR A 114 -6.06 27.22 29.31
C TYR A 114 -6.10 26.90 27.80
N ILE A 115 -5.90 25.63 27.44
CA ILE A 115 -6.01 25.15 26.05
C ILE A 115 -7.46 25.30 25.56
N VAL A 116 -8.44 24.92 26.38
CA VAL A 116 -9.86 25.10 26.05
C VAL A 116 -10.21 26.58 25.88
N LEU A 117 -9.72 27.47 26.76
CA LEU A 117 -9.96 28.91 26.62
C LEU A 117 -9.34 29.52 25.35
N LEU A 118 -8.11 29.12 25.00
CA LEU A 118 -7.44 29.61 23.79
C LEU A 118 -8.17 29.19 22.50
N LEU A 119 -8.75 27.98 22.48
CA LEU A 119 -9.48 27.48 21.31
C LEU A 119 -10.86 28.14 21.12
N ILE A 120 -11.50 28.53 22.23
CA ILE A 120 -12.76 29.30 22.19
C ILE A 120 -12.49 30.73 21.71
N ASN A 121 -11.37 31.34 22.12
CA ASN A 121 -11.05 32.74 21.79
C ASN A 121 -10.48 32.95 20.37
N VAL A 122 -10.03 31.89 19.70
CA VAL A 122 -9.57 31.95 18.29
C VAL A 122 -10.74 31.84 17.28
N ASN A 123 -11.92 31.40 17.73
CA ASN A 123 -13.14 31.27 16.91
C ASN A 123 -14.18 32.38 17.16
N SER A 124 -13.84 33.44 17.90
CA SER A 124 -14.65 34.66 18.08
C SER A 124 -14.02 35.85 17.38
#